data_AF-A0A7V0Q482-F1
#
_entry.id   AF-A0A7V0Q482-F1
#
_cell.length_a   1.000
_cell.length_b   1.000
_cell.length_c   1.000
_cell.angle_alpha   90.00
_cell.angle_beta   90.00
_cell.angle_gamma   90.00
#
_symmetry.space_group_name_H-M   'P 1'
#
loop_
_entity.id
_entity.type
_entity.pdbx_description
1 polymer ?
#
loop_
_entity_poly.entity_id
_entity_poly.type
_entity_poly.pdbx_seq_one_letter_code
_entity_poly.pdbx_strand_id
1 'polypeptide(L)'
;MKVSAKSLTVDGYPDVAFCSEHCRSAFVADPGQYVGHGNSDEDEEEDEEEDDLAGHRHRSGGRETVHLAIEGMTCASCVATIERALASTPGVVDARVNFATEEATVDVDTVSVDVLTAVVADAGYSARPVTEADDSDAETEARERLYRTLLR
;
A
#
# COMPACT_ATOMS: atom_id res chain seq x y z
N MET A 1 -22.71 32.70 10.48
CA MET A 1 -21.69 32.02 9.66
C MET A 1 -21.80 32.50 8.22
N LYS A 2 -20.70 32.84 7.54
CA LYS A 2 -20.71 33.12 6.09
C LYS A 2 -19.60 32.29 5.45
N VAL A 3 -20.00 31.28 4.69
CA VAL A 3 -19.08 30.48 3.88
C VAL A 3 -19.24 30.95 2.45
N SER A 4 -18.15 31.44 1.85
CA SER A 4 -18.11 31.80 0.42
C SER A 4 -17.12 30.89 -0.29
N ALA A 5 -17.45 30.49 -1.51
CA ALA A 5 -16.84 29.38 -2.25
C ALA A 5 -15.37 29.58 -2.70
N LYS A 6 -14.61 30.53 -2.13
CA LYS A 6 -13.22 30.81 -2.53
C LYS A 6 -12.16 30.66 -1.45
N SER A 7 -12.53 30.52 -0.18
CA SER A 7 -11.64 30.06 0.89
C SER A 7 -12.50 29.77 2.13
N LEU A 8 -12.23 28.65 2.79
CA LEU A 8 -12.88 28.27 4.05
C LEU A 8 -11.89 28.60 5.17
N THR A 9 -11.99 29.80 5.73
CA THR A 9 -11.36 30.13 7.00
C THR A 9 -12.21 29.56 8.12
N VAL A 10 -11.69 28.53 8.79
CA VAL A 10 -12.25 28.01 10.04
C VAL A 10 -11.39 28.55 11.18
N ASP A 11 -12.00 29.41 12.00
CA ASP A 11 -11.48 29.91 13.29
C ASP A 11 -10.00 30.31 13.33
N GLY A 12 -9.57 31.15 12.38
CA GLY A 12 -8.25 31.78 12.43
C GLY A 12 -7.06 30.85 12.18
N TYR A 13 -7.29 29.60 11.78
CA TYR A 13 -6.25 28.71 11.29
C TYR A 13 -5.99 28.96 9.80
N PRO A 14 -4.71 28.97 9.35
CA PRO A 14 -4.36 29.14 7.94
C PRO A 14 -4.92 28.01 7.09
N ASP A 15 -5.06 28.27 5.78
CA ASP A 15 -5.75 27.42 4.81
C ASP A 15 -5.47 25.92 4.99
N VAL A 16 -6.46 25.19 5.49
CA VAL A 16 -6.41 23.73 5.55
C VAL A 16 -6.46 23.17 4.13
N ALA A 17 -5.34 22.62 3.67
CA ALA A 17 -5.24 21.99 2.37
C ALA A 17 -5.82 20.57 2.43
N PHE A 18 -6.76 20.28 1.53
CA PHE A 18 -7.36 18.95 1.39
C PHE A 18 -6.82 18.28 0.13
N CYS A 19 -6.43 17.00 0.25
CA CYS A 19 -5.84 16.23 -0.84
C CYS A 19 -6.84 15.90 -1.97
N SER A 20 -8.15 15.99 -1.70
CA SER A 20 -9.19 15.84 -2.71
C SER A 20 -10.46 16.62 -2.34
N GLU A 21 -11.31 16.91 -3.31
CA GLU A 21 -12.63 17.50 -3.06
C GLU A 21 -13.49 16.60 -2.17
N HIS A 22 -13.34 15.28 -2.29
CA HIS A 22 -14.06 14.32 -1.45
C HIS A 22 -13.69 14.46 0.03
N CYS A 23 -12.38 14.59 0.34
CA CYS A 23 -11.91 14.81 1.71
C CYS A 23 -12.39 16.16 2.26
N ARG A 24 -12.42 17.21 1.42
CA ARG A 24 -12.96 18.52 1.82
C ARG A 24 -14.44 18.43 2.16
N SER A 25 -15.22 17.74 1.32
CA SER A 25 -16.66 17.57 1.54
C SER A 25 -16.97 16.75 2.79
N ALA A 26 -16.21 15.68 3.06
CA ALA A 26 -16.35 14.88 4.27
C ALA A 26 -16.06 15.70 5.54
N PHE A 27 -14.97 16.47 5.55
CA PHE A 27 -14.62 17.34 6.69
C PHE A 27 -15.65 18.44 6.94
N VAL A 28 -16.20 19.05 5.88
CA VAL A 28 -17.25 20.07 6.01
C VAL A 28 -18.57 19.46 6.49
N ALA A 29 -18.85 18.20 6.14
CA ALA A 29 -20.06 17.49 6.56
C ALA A 29 -20.04 17.10 8.04
N ASP A 30 -18.88 16.65 8.55
CA ASP A 30 -18.70 16.32 9.96
C ASP A 30 -17.27 16.62 10.45
N PRO A 31 -17.00 17.85 10.92
CA PRO A 31 -15.70 18.18 11.49
C PRO A 31 -15.44 17.48 12.82
N GLY A 32 -16.49 17.13 13.57
CA GLY A 32 -16.41 16.60 14.93
C GLY A 32 -15.74 15.23 14.98
N GLN A 33 -15.91 14.43 13.92
CA GLN A 33 -15.23 13.14 13.75
C GLN A 33 -13.69 13.27 13.72
N TYR A 34 -13.15 14.43 13.38
CA TYR A 34 -11.70 14.65 13.20
C TYR A 34 -11.06 15.44 14.35
N VAL A 35 -11.86 15.92 15.31
CA VAL A 35 -11.35 16.56 16.51
C VAL A 35 -11.17 15.48 17.57
N GLY A 36 -9.96 14.95 17.64
CA GLY A 36 -9.57 13.93 18.62
C GLY A 36 -9.95 14.37 20.03
N HIS A 37 -10.67 13.51 20.74
CA HIS A 37 -11.04 13.74 22.12
C HIS A 37 -9.76 13.54 22.94
N GLY A 38 -9.33 14.59 23.65
CA GLY A 38 -8.06 14.61 24.35
C GLY A 38 -7.91 13.45 25.33
N ASN A 39 -6.78 12.76 25.26
CA ASN A 39 -6.36 11.79 26.27
C ASN A 39 -6.23 12.53 27.60
N SER A 40 -7.16 12.31 28.51
CA SER A 40 -6.87 12.46 29.93
C SER A 40 -6.20 11.15 30.34
N ASP A 41 -4.89 11.24 30.53
CA ASP A 41 -4.04 10.27 31.18
C ASP A 41 -4.72 9.73 32.46
N GLU A 42 -4.75 8.42 32.65
CA GLU A 42 -4.54 7.71 33.94
C GLU A 42 -4.70 6.18 33.75
N ASP A 43 -3.62 5.49 34.14
CA ASP A 43 -3.50 4.13 34.66
C ASP A 43 -3.23 2.92 33.73
N GLU A 44 -2.17 2.21 34.15
CA GLU A 44 -1.49 1.02 33.63
C GLU A 44 -2.33 -0.26 33.80
N GLU A 45 -2.09 -1.28 32.96
CA GLU A 45 -1.75 -2.68 33.33
C GLU A 45 -1.90 -3.62 32.10
N GLU A 46 -1.00 -4.60 32.01
CA GLU A 46 -0.89 -5.64 30.98
C GLU A 46 -2.09 -6.59 31.03
N ASP A 47 -2.49 -7.18 29.88
CA ASP A 47 -2.99 -8.57 29.77
C ASP A 47 -3.32 -8.90 28.29
N GLU A 48 -2.92 -10.10 27.87
CA GLU A 48 -3.02 -10.64 26.51
C GLU A 48 -4.43 -11.20 26.16
N GLU A 49 -4.75 -11.19 24.86
CA GLU A 49 -5.80 -11.99 24.15
C GLU A 49 -7.28 -11.58 24.40
N GLU A 50 -8.22 -11.50 23.45
CA GLU A 50 -8.38 -11.89 22.04
C GLU A 50 -9.57 -11.09 21.44
N ASP A 51 -9.54 -10.88 20.12
CA ASP A 51 -10.66 -10.69 19.17
C ASP A 51 -11.93 -9.91 19.58
N ASP A 52 -12.10 -8.70 19.03
CA ASP A 52 -13.42 -8.20 18.59
C ASP A 52 -13.28 -6.97 17.65
N LEU A 53 -13.46 -7.23 16.34
CA LEU A 53 -14.12 -6.41 15.32
C LEU A 53 -14.43 -4.92 15.64
N ALA A 54 -13.62 -3.99 15.11
CA ALA A 54 -14.07 -2.78 14.35
C ALA A 54 -12.90 -1.81 14.08
N GLY A 55 -12.20 -1.99 12.96
CA GLY A 55 -11.13 -1.06 12.59
C GLY A 55 -10.80 -1.08 11.11
N HIS A 56 -11.79 -0.84 10.24
CA HIS A 56 -11.57 -0.61 8.81
C HIS A 56 -11.67 0.90 8.55
N ARG A 57 -10.58 1.64 8.79
CA ARG A 57 -9.47 1.96 7.87
C ARG A 57 -9.89 2.80 6.68
N HIS A 58 -9.91 4.11 6.88
CA HIS A 58 -9.44 5.10 5.92
C HIS A 58 -9.04 6.33 6.75
N ARG A 59 -7.83 6.89 6.71
CA ARG A 59 -6.73 6.78 5.75
C ARG A 59 -5.56 7.60 6.33
N SER A 60 -4.33 7.11 6.47
CA SER A 60 -3.15 7.97 6.68
C SER A 60 -1.83 7.23 6.39
N GLY A 61 -1.23 7.43 5.20
CA GLY A 61 0.18 7.14 4.85
C GLY A 61 0.84 5.90 5.46
N GLY A 62 0.33 4.70 5.15
CA GLY A 62 0.97 3.44 5.52
C GLY A 62 1.81 2.93 4.37
N ARG A 63 3.07 2.60 4.63
CA ARG A 63 3.89 1.84 3.68
C ARG A 63 3.12 0.60 3.22
N GLU A 64 2.95 0.48 1.92
CA GLU A 64 2.27 -0.64 1.27
C GLU A 64 3.32 -1.47 0.54
N THR A 65 3.19 -2.79 0.61
CA THR A 65 4.05 -3.70 -0.14
C THR A 65 3.31 -4.18 -1.37
N VAL A 66 3.88 -3.93 -2.54
CA VAL A 66 3.32 -4.29 -3.85
C VAL A 66 4.15 -5.41 -4.45
N HIS A 67 3.47 -6.47 -4.90
CA HIS A 67 4.07 -7.58 -5.62
C HIS A 67 3.81 -7.43 -7.13
N LEU A 68 4.86 -7.56 -7.94
CA LEU A 68 4.80 -7.48 -9.39
C LEU A 68 5.41 -8.75 -10.00
N ALA A 69 4.65 -9.47 -10.82
CA ALA A 69 5.22 -10.50 -11.68
C ALA A 69 5.84 -9.84 -12.90
N ILE A 70 7.09 -10.19 -13.21
CA ILE A 70 7.90 -9.59 -14.27
C ILE A 70 8.22 -10.63 -15.34
N GLU A 71 7.89 -10.30 -16.59
CA GLU A 71 8.18 -11.12 -17.75
C GLU A 71 9.37 -10.59 -18.54
N GLY A 72 10.10 -11.50 -19.20
CA GLY A 72 11.21 -11.16 -20.09
C GLY A 72 12.56 -11.01 -19.41
N MET A 73 12.69 -11.38 -18.13
CA MET A 73 13.98 -11.48 -17.46
C MET A 73 14.71 -12.73 -17.96
N THR A 74 15.94 -12.58 -18.45
CA THR A 74 16.74 -13.73 -18.95
C THR A 74 18.06 -13.92 -18.22
N CYS A 75 18.44 -13.01 -17.30
CA CYS A 75 19.71 -13.08 -16.58
C CYS A 75 19.67 -12.30 -15.26
N ALA A 76 20.59 -12.61 -14.34
CA ALA A 76 20.79 -11.88 -13.09
C ALA A 76 21.15 -10.39 -13.28
N SER A 77 21.67 -10.00 -14.45
CA SER A 77 21.92 -8.59 -14.79
C SER A 77 20.62 -7.80 -15.02
N CYS A 78 19.53 -8.46 -15.44
CA CYS A 78 18.21 -7.86 -15.61
C CYS A 78 17.64 -7.43 -14.24
N VAL A 79 17.79 -8.27 -13.23
CA VAL A 79 17.38 -8.02 -11.83
C VAL A 79 17.91 -6.68 -11.34
N ALA A 80 19.23 -6.50 -11.39
CA ALA A 80 19.87 -5.29 -10.90
C ALA A 80 19.52 -4.04 -11.72
N THR A 81 19.04 -4.20 -12.96
CA THR A 81 18.56 -3.07 -13.77
C THR A 81 17.17 -2.64 -13.30
N ILE A 82 16.29 -3.59 -13.07
CA ILE A 82 14.91 -3.37 -12.61
C ILE A 82 14.89 -2.82 -11.19
N GLU A 83 15.64 -3.42 -10.26
CA GLU A 83 15.74 -2.94 -8.87
C GLU A 83 16.17 -1.48 -8.80
N ARG A 84 17.18 -1.08 -9.58
CA ARG A 84 17.65 0.30 -9.63
C ARG A 84 16.62 1.25 -10.21
N ALA A 85 15.87 0.83 -11.23
CA ALA A 85 14.81 1.64 -11.81
C ALA A 85 13.68 1.91 -10.80
N LEU A 86 13.23 0.85 -10.12
CA LEU A 86 12.20 0.93 -9.08
C LEU A 86 12.67 1.77 -7.88
N ALA A 87 13.86 1.49 -7.34
CA ALA A 87 14.41 2.24 -6.20
C ALA A 87 14.67 3.73 -6.52
N SER A 88 14.84 4.09 -7.78
CA SER A 88 14.99 5.50 -8.21
C SER A 88 13.65 6.23 -8.35
N THR A 89 12.53 5.53 -8.22
CA THR A 89 11.18 6.10 -8.39
C THR A 89 10.75 6.83 -7.11
N PRO A 90 10.34 8.11 -7.19
CA PRO A 90 9.85 8.84 -6.02
C PRO A 90 8.66 8.13 -5.36
N GLY A 91 8.74 7.93 -4.05
CA GLY A 91 7.70 7.23 -3.27
C GLY A 91 7.94 5.74 -3.10
N VAL A 92 9.00 5.17 -3.68
CA VAL A 92 9.51 3.83 -3.35
C VAL A 92 10.47 3.92 -2.16
N VAL A 93 10.29 3.01 -1.20
CA VAL A 93 11.09 2.90 0.02
C VAL A 93 12.15 1.80 -0.11
N ASP A 94 11.75 0.63 -0.59
CA ASP A 94 12.62 -0.51 -0.88
C ASP A 94 12.10 -1.26 -2.11
N ALA A 95 13.00 -1.87 -2.88
CA ALA A 95 12.63 -2.69 -4.03
C ALA A 95 13.58 -3.87 -4.16
N ARG A 96 13.01 -5.08 -4.26
CA ARG A 96 13.74 -6.32 -4.40
C ARG A 96 13.17 -7.12 -5.55
N VAL A 97 14.03 -7.72 -6.36
CA VAL A 97 13.61 -8.54 -7.49
C VAL A 97 14.23 -9.92 -7.36
N ASN A 98 13.41 -10.95 -7.57
CA ASN A 98 13.83 -12.33 -7.55
C ASN A 98 13.71 -12.93 -8.95
N PHE A 99 14.85 -13.26 -9.54
CA PHE A 99 14.91 -13.90 -10.85
C PHE A 99 14.29 -15.30 -10.88
N ALA A 100 14.42 -16.07 -9.78
CA ALA A 100 13.96 -17.45 -9.75
C ALA A 100 12.42 -17.56 -9.70
N THR A 101 11.76 -16.58 -9.08
CA THR A 101 10.29 -16.51 -8.98
C THR A 101 9.67 -15.54 -9.97
N GLU A 102 10.49 -14.85 -10.77
CA GLU A 102 10.04 -13.83 -11.72
C GLU A 102 9.19 -12.73 -11.06
N GLU A 103 9.49 -12.40 -9.79
CA GLU A 103 8.69 -11.48 -8.98
C GLU A 103 9.54 -10.33 -8.43
N ALA A 104 8.93 -9.15 -8.34
CA ALA A 104 9.45 -8.01 -7.61
C ALA A 104 8.54 -7.66 -6.43
N THR A 105 9.15 -7.42 -5.27
CA THR A 105 8.51 -6.90 -4.08
C THR A 105 8.95 -5.45 -3.89
N VAL A 106 8.01 -4.53 -3.81
CA VAL A 106 8.27 -3.09 -3.74
C VAL A 106 7.52 -2.49 -2.56
N ASP A 107 8.25 -1.93 -1.61
CA ASP A 107 7.67 -1.15 -0.52
C ASP A 107 7.49 0.29 -0.98
N VAL A 108 6.26 0.79 -0.91
CA VAL A 108 5.87 2.11 -1.40
C VAL A 108 5.16 2.93 -0.34
N ASP A 109 5.34 4.25 -0.38
CA ASP A 109 4.66 5.18 0.54
C ASP A 109 3.49 5.90 -0.16
N THR A 110 3.73 6.42 -1.36
CA THR A 110 2.77 7.27 -2.09
C THR A 110 2.63 6.94 -3.58
N VAL A 111 3.43 6.00 -4.10
CA VAL A 111 3.44 5.69 -5.53
C VAL A 111 2.42 4.61 -5.88
N SER A 112 1.71 4.76 -7.00
CA SER A 112 0.73 3.78 -7.45
C SER A 112 1.38 2.63 -8.21
N VAL A 113 0.71 1.49 -8.21
CA VAL A 113 1.10 0.29 -8.96
C VAL A 113 1.29 0.58 -10.45
N ASP A 114 0.45 1.43 -11.06
CA ASP A 114 0.56 1.81 -12.47
C ASP A 114 1.87 2.53 -12.81
N VAL A 115 2.41 3.31 -11.87
CA VAL A 115 3.70 3.98 -12.05
C VAL A 115 4.83 2.96 -11.97
N LEU A 116 4.75 2.00 -11.05
CA LEU A 116 5.75 0.94 -10.93
C LEU A 116 5.81 0.08 -12.20
N THR A 117 4.65 -0.32 -12.75
CA THR A 117 4.60 -1.11 -13.99
C THR A 117 5.12 -0.31 -15.19
N ALA A 118 4.83 0.99 -15.26
CA ALA A 118 5.39 1.87 -16.29
C ALA A 118 6.92 1.98 -16.21
N VAL A 119 7.49 2.11 -15.00
CA VAL A 119 8.94 2.14 -14.79
C VAL A 119 9.61 0.84 -15.25
N VAL A 120 8.98 -0.31 -14.98
CA VAL A 120 9.48 -1.60 -15.47
C VAL A 120 9.37 -1.70 -17.00
N ALA A 121 8.30 -1.17 -17.59
CA ALA A 121 8.13 -1.07 -19.04
C ALA A 121 9.19 -0.18 -19.71
N ASP A 122 9.51 0.97 -19.12
CA ASP A 122 10.58 1.85 -19.60
C ASP A 122 11.97 1.20 -19.50
N ALA A 123 12.17 0.29 -18.54
CA ALA A 123 13.36 -0.54 -18.45
C ALA A 123 13.42 -1.67 -19.49
N GLY A 124 12.34 -1.87 -20.27
CA GLY A 124 12.26 -2.84 -21.36
C GLY A 124 11.65 -4.20 -20.97
N TYR A 125 10.95 -4.28 -19.83
CA TYR A 125 10.34 -5.51 -19.32
C TYR A 125 8.83 -5.35 -19.17
N SER A 126 8.09 -6.46 -19.10
CA SER A 126 6.65 -6.39 -18.83
C SER A 126 6.39 -6.73 -17.37
N ALA A 127 5.49 -6.01 -16.70
CA ALA A 127 5.12 -6.28 -15.32
C ALA A 127 3.61 -6.25 -15.11
N ARG A 128 3.10 -7.15 -14.26
CA ARG A 128 1.70 -7.16 -13.80
C ARG A 128 1.66 -7.21 -12.27
N PRO A 129 0.71 -6.54 -11.60
CA PRO A 129 0.49 -6.74 -10.18
C PRO A 129 0.03 -8.17 -9.89
N VAL A 130 0.56 -8.71 -8.79
CA VAL A 130 0.13 -9.96 -8.18
C VAL A 130 -0.79 -9.60 -7.03
N THR A 131 -1.98 -10.20 -7.00
CA THR A 131 -2.89 -10.04 -5.87
C THR A 131 -2.75 -11.23 -4.92
N GLU A 132 -3.11 -11.08 -3.65
CA GLU A 132 -3.04 -12.17 -2.66
C GLU A 132 -3.84 -13.43 -3.09
N ALA A 133 -4.80 -13.28 -4.02
CA ALA A 133 -5.51 -14.39 -4.63
C ALA A 133 -4.63 -15.23 -5.58
N ASP A 134 -3.67 -14.62 -6.28
CA ASP A 134 -2.76 -15.32 -7.20
C ASP A 134 -1.77 -16.24 -6.44
N ASP A 135 -1.27 -15.81 -5.27
CA ASP A 135 -0.32 -16.58 -4.44
C ASP A 135 -0.99 -17.74 -3.67
N SER A 136 -2.19 -17.48 -3.12
CA SER A 136 -2.91 -18.46 -2.30
C SER A 136 -3.39 -19.68 -3.10
N ASP A 137 -3.73 -19.49 -4.37
CA ASP A 137 -4.08 -20.58 -5.29
C ASP A 137 -2.87 -21.50 -5.57
N ALA A 138 -1.68 -20.92 -5.79
CA ALA A 138 -0.46 -21.68 -6.06
C ALA A 138 -0.01 -22.52 -4.85
N GLU A 139 -0.05 -21.95 -3.63
CA GLU A 139 0.31 -22.65 -2.40
C GLU A 139 -0.67 -23.80 -2.10
N THR A 140 -1.98 -23.55 -2.27
CA THR A 140 -3.02 -24.55 -2.05
C THR A 140 -2.86 -25.74 -2.98
N GLU A 141 -2.57 -25.49 -4.25
CA GLU A 141 -2.41 -26.55 -5.25
C GLU A 141 -1.12 -27.35 -5.03
N ALA A 142 -0.02 -26.69 -4.65
CA ALA A 142 1.23 -27.37 -4.29
C ALA A 142 1.04 -28.29 -3.07
N ARG A 143 0.33 -27.82 -2.04
CA ARG A 143 0.01 -28.61 -0.84
C ARG A 143 -0.87 -29.82 -1.16
N GLU A 144 -1.89 -29.66 -2.00
CA GLU A 144 -2.73 -30.78 -2.43
C GLU A 144 -1.94 -31.83 -3.22
N ARG A 145 -1.04 -31.42 -4.12
CA ARG A 145 -0.21 -32.35 -4.89
C ARG A 145 0.72 -33.15 -3.99
N LEU A 146 1.33 -32.50 -3.00
CA LEU A 146 2.18 -33.16 -2.00
C LEU A 146 1.37 -34.16 -1.17
N TYR A 147 0.21 -33.75 -0.68
CA TYR A 147 -0.68 -34.61 0.09
C TYR A 147 -1.13 -35.84 -0.71
N ARG A 148 -1.50 -35.65 -1.98
CA ARG A 148 -1.89 -36.74 -2.91
C ARG A 148 -0.73 -37.70 -3.20
N THR A 149 0.51 -37.22 -3.18
CA THR A 149 1.70 -38.04 -3.46
C THR A 149 2.15 -38.83 -2.22
N LEU A 150 2.05 -38.24 -1.03
CA LEU A 150 2.49 -38.86 0.23
C LEU A 150 1.51 -39.90 0.78
N LEU A 151 0.23 -39.83 0.39
CA LEU A 151 -0.80 -40.80 0.78
C LEU A 151 -0.98 -41.96 -0.20
N ARG A 152 0.01 -42.18 -1.07
CA ARG A 152 0.08 -43.33 -1.97
C ARG A 152 1.02 -44.39 -1.40
#